data_AF-A0A420WLW8-F1
#
_entry.id   AF-A0A420WLW8-F1
#
_cell.length_a   1.000
_cell.length_b   1.000
_cell.length_c   1.000
_cell.angle_alpha   90.00
_cell.angle_beta   90.00
_cell.angle_gamma   90.00
#
_symmetry.space_group_name_H-M   'P 1'
#
loop_
_entity.id
_entity.type
_entity.pdbx_description
1 polymer ?
#
loop_
_entity_poly.entity_id
_entity_poly.type
_entity_poly.pdbx_seq_one_letter_code
_entity_poly.pdbx_strand_id
1 'polypeptide(L)'
;MRPNFRVTTTEALLTEDKTVSKSKAKWPYVFAALGAMLYSMKAVFVKMAYLPGGGISANDLEAITLMALRMGFALPVYVAVLVISLRRSDKRLPLKYIMQAGAMGVMGYHLCTYIDFEGLKLITAQLERLLLFTYPVFVVIFGAIFFGTKITRLGVLAIVLAYSGLGIVFIGGDIAVGVNVPLGSALIIGAAIIFALFQLGAMRLIGRLGSQVFTCMAMISAATTIVLHFIVQSVSQGGIGQALDLPPRIYLIAGMIAFFSTVLPSFLTNISIGKIGAQSVAVMAMLGPIATIVAAVIILGEPFSLWDGVGTFVTLCGIGFYMWQNARKPQMVSPVKPNSDKA
;
A
#
# COMPACT_ATOMS: atom_id res chain seq x y z
N MET A 1 -53.78 11.50 -52.78
CA MET A 1 -52.55 12.31 -52.99
C MET A 1 -52.06 12.85 -51.65
N ARG A 2 -51.06 12.19 -51.06
CA ARG A 2 -50.08 12.68 -50.06
C ARG A 2 -49.08 11.52 -49.86
N PRO A 3 -47.81 11.67 -50.25
CA PRO A 3 -46.86 10.56 -50.21
C PRO A 3 -46.11 10.47 -48.87
N ASN A 4 -45.75 9.23 -48.54
CA ASN A 4 -44.88 8.80 -47.45
C ASN A 4 -43.57 9.59 -47.39
N PHE A 5 -43.23 10.13 -46.21
CA PHE A 5 -41.85 10.53 -45.91
C PHE A 5 -41.05 9.30 -45.48
N ARG A 6 -40.12 8.92 -46.36
CA ARG A 6 -39.10 7.90 -46.13
C ARG A 6 -38.11 8.36 -45.08
N VAL A 7 -37.82 7.42 -44.19
CA VAL A 7 -36.51 7.11 -43.59
C VAL A 7 -35.34 7.69 -44.38
N THR A 8 -34.61 8.63 -43.78
CA THR A 8 -33.15 8.73 -43.88
C THR A 8 -32.68 9.77 -42.87
N THR A 9 -31.58 9.45 -42.18
CA THR A 9 -30.70 10.32 -41.34
C THR A 9 -30.75 10.01 -39.84
N THR A 10 -30.35 8.80 -39.45
CA THR A 10 -29.92 8.53 -38.06
C THR A 10 -28.81 7.46 -38.02
N GLU A 11 -27.88 7.50 -38.98
CA GLU A 11 -26.74 6.56 -39.02
C GLU A 11 -25.37 7.23 -39.21
N ALA A 12 -25.29 8.56 -39.05
CA ALA A 12 -24.03 9.30 -39.27
C ALA A 12 -23.38 9.88 -38.00
N LEU A 13 -23.79 9.47 -36.80
CA LEU A 13 -23.24 9.99 -35.54
C LEU A 13 -22.63 8.93 -34.61
N LEU A 14 -22.34 7.72 -35.12
CA LEU A 14 -21.70 6.64 -34.35
C LEU A 14 -20.27 6.31 -34.81
N THR A 15 -19.59 7.21 -35.53
CA THR A 15 -18.20 7.02 -35.95
C THR A 15 -17.28 8.12 -35.42
N GLU A 16 -17.24 8.26 -34.10
CA GLU A 16 -15.99 8.63 -33.42
C GLU A 16 -15.76 7.63 -32.27
N ASP A 17 -15.71 6.34 -32.65
CA ASP A 17 -15.01 5.37 -31.84
C ASP A 17 -13.54 5.81 -31.81
N LYS A 18 -13.16 6.51 -30.75
CA LYS A 18 -11.76 6.72 -30.38
C LYS A 18 -11.17 5.34 -30.17
N THR A 19 -10.69 4.77 -31.27
CA THR A 19 -9.70 3.71 -31.32
C THR A 19 -8.47 4.24 -30.60
N VAL A 20 -8.51 4.18 -29.26
CA VAL A 20 -7.34 4.29 -28.42
C VAL A 20 -6.46 3.13 -28.87
N SER A 21 -5.53 3.43 -29.76
CA SER A 21 -4.43 2.57 -30.14
C SER A 21 -3.83 2.02 -28.85
N LYS A 22 -4.19 0.78 -28.50
CA LYS A 22 -3.55 0.02 -27.43
C LYS A 22 -2.15 -0.31 -27.93
N SER A 23 -1.26 0.68 -27.90
CA SER A 23 0.17 0.43 -27.96
C SER A 23 0.47 -0.64 -26.90
N LYS A 24 1.07 -1.75 -27.31
CA LYS A 24 1.61 -2.82 -26.44
C LYS A 24 2.81 -2.31 -25.64
N ALA A 25 2.70 -1.11 -25.09
CA ALA A 25 3.76 -0.45 -24.39
C ALA A 25 3.96 -1.23 -23.09
N LYS A 26 5.12 -1.89 -22.94
CA LYS A 26 5.44 -2.70 -21.76
C LYS A 26 5.78 -1.84 -20.53
N TRP A 27 6.02 -0.53 -20.72
CA TRP A 27 6.44 0.39 -19.66
C TRP A 27 5.51 0.46 -18.43
N PRO A 28 4.17 0.32 -18.52
CA PRO A 28 3.33 0.34 -17.32
C PRO A 28 3.57 -0.87 -16.41
N TYR A 29 3.94 -2.03 -16.98
CA TYR A 29 4.34 -3.19 -16.19
C TYR A 29 5.67 -2.97 -15.51
N VAL A 30 6.62 -2.31 -16.19
CA VAL A 30 7.91 -1.92 -15.59
C VAL A 30 7.69 -0.93 -14.44
N PHE A 31 6.80 0.06 -14.60
CA PHE A 31 6.46 1.00 -13.54
C PHE A 31 5.74 0.34 -12.37
N ALA A 32 4.86 -0.63 -12.63
CA ALA A 32 4.22 -1.41 -11.57
C ALA A 32 5.25 -2.23 -10.78
N ALA A 33 6.17 -2.90 -11.46
CA ALA A 33 7.24 -3.68 -10.83
C ALA A 33 8.19 -2.78 -10.02
N LEU A 34 8.66 -1.68 -10.62
CA LEU A 34 9.54 -0.72 -9.96
C LEU A 34 8.84 -0.08 -8.75
N GLY A 35 7.58 0.34 -8.91
CA GLY A 35 6.77 0.90 -7.83
C GLY A 35 6.60 -0.09 -6.68
N ALA A 36 6.35 -1.37 -6.96
CA ALA A 36 6.26 -2.41 -5.95
C ALA A 36 7.58 -2.62 -5.19
N MET A 37 8.70 -2.75 -5.89
CA MET A 37 10.03 -2.93 -5.29
C MET A 37 10.40 -1.74 -4.39
N LEU A 38 10.20 -0.53 -4.91
CA LEU A 38 10.49 0.73 -4.20
C LEU A 38 9.60 0.92 -2.96
N TYR A 39 8.30 0.63 -3.07
CA TYR A 39 7.38 0.64 -1.93
C TYR A 39 7.79 -0.36 -0.86
N SER A 40 8.30 -1.52 -1.28
CA SER A 40 8.77 -2.57 -0.38
C SER A 40 10.07 -2.23 0.35
N MET A 41 10.89 -1.34 -0.22
CA MET A 41 12.16 -0.89 0.36
C MET A 41 11.99 -0.11 1.68
N LYS A 42 10.78 0.38 1.97
CA LYS A 42 10.42 1.09 3.22
C LYS A 42 10.98 0.40 4.46
N ALA A 43 10.78 -0.92 4.57
CA ALA A 43 11.17 -1.69 5.76
C ALA A 43 12.68 -1.65 6.00
N VAL A 44 13.48 -1.72 4.92
CA VAL A 44 14.94 -1.68 4.97
C VAL A 44 15.42 -0.31 5.47
N PHE A 45 14.86 0.78 4.92
CA PHE A 45 15.22 2.13 5.35
C PHE A 45 14.79 2.43 6.79
N VAL A 46 13.62 1.94 7.21
CA VAL A 46 13.16 2.09 8.60
C VAL A 46 14.06 1.32 9.55
N LYS A 47 14.42 0.08 9.23
CA LYS A 47 15.39 -0.69 10.02
C LYS A 47 16.74 0.02 10.10
N MET A 48 17.21 0.58 8.99
CA MET A 48 18.42 1.37 8.96
C MET A 48 18.33 2.57 9.92
N ALA A 49 17.19 3.27 10.00
CA ALA A 49 17.00 4.36 10.96
C ALA A 49 17.07 3.90 12.43
N TYR A 50 16.68 2.65 12.72
CA TYR A 50 16.72 2.07 14.08
C TYR A 50 18.07 1.48 14.48
N LEU A 51 19.02 1.36 13.54
CA LEU A 51 20.38 0.95 13.89
C LEU A 51 21.09 2.04 14.70
N PRO A 52 21.90 1.65 15.70
CA PRO A 52 22.61 2.60 16.55
C PRO A 52 23.57 3.46 15.73
N GLY A 53 23.69 4.73 16.08
CA GLY A 53 24.61 5.66 15.42
C GLY A 53 24.24 7.12 15.62
N GLY A 54 25.25 8.00 15.55
CA GLY A 54 25.05 9.44 15.70
C GLY A 54 24.48 9.85 17.07
N GLY A 55 24.79 9.10 18.13
CA GLY A 55 24.30 9.36 19.50
C GLY A 55 22.96 8.72 19.86
N ILE A 56 22.31 8.00 18.95
CA ILE A 56 21.05 7.29 19.20
C ILE A 56 21.34 5.79 19.40
N SER A 57 20.82 5.19 20.47
CA SER A 57 20.93 3.75 20.69
C SER A 57 19.95 2.97 19.81
N ALA A 58 20.16 1.66 19.70
CA ALA A 58 19.34 0.81 18.84
C ALA A 58 17.87 0.85 19.25
N ASN A 59 16.98 1.14 18.29
CA ASN A 59 15.52 1.24 18.47
C ASN A 59 15.01 2.36 19.39
N ASP A 60 15.86 3.29 19.83
CA ASP A 60 15.44 4.43 20.67
C ASP A 60 14.67 5.50 19.88
N LEU A 61 14.86 5.56 18.56
CA LEU A 61 14.12 6.50 17.71
C LEU A 61 12.63 6.16 17.73
N GLU A 62 11.81 7.13 18.14
CA GLU A 62 10.37 7.00 18.12
C GLU A 62 9.82 6.81 16.71
N ALA A 63 8.91 5.85 16.52
CA ALA A 63 8.32 5.61 15.21
C ALA A 63 7.57 6.83 14.69
N ILE A 64 6.87 7.55 15.57
CA ILE A 64 6.09 8.71 15.17
C ILE A 64 6.96 9.84 14.63
N THR A 65 8.16 10.03 15.20
CA THR A 65 9.12 11.06 14.78
C THR A 65 9.64 10.77 13.38
N LEU A 66 10.03 9.52 13.10
CA LEU A 66 10.46 9.11 11.76
C LEU A 66 9.32 9.25 10.74
N MET A 67 8.08 8.90 11.13
CA MET A 67 6.90 9.08 10.28
C MET A 67 6.58 10.55 10.01
N ALA A 68 6.72 11.42 11.02
CA ALA A 68 6.52 12.85 10.87
C ALA A 68 7.55 13.48 9.94
N LEU A 69 8.83 13.11 10.06
CA LEU A 69 9.88 13.56 9.12
C LEU A 69 9.59 13.09 7.69
N ARG A 70 9.27 11.80 7.51
CA ARG A 70 8.87 11.23 6.22
C ARG A 70 7.72 12.04 5.60
N MET A 71 6.68 12.33 6.38
CA MET A 71 5.54 13.11 5.89
C MET A 71 5.88 14.58 5.68
N GLY A 72 6.76 15.17 6.48
CA GLY A 72 7.27 16.53 6.27
C GLY A 72 7.90 16.71 4.89
N PHE A 73 8.70 15.73 4.45
CA PHE A 73 9.28 15.74 3.10
C PHE A 73 8.29 15.40 1.99
N ALA A 74 7.35 14.47 2.24
CA ALA A 74 6.43 13.97 1.20
C ALA A 74 5.19 14.87 0.99
N LEU A 75 4.70 15.52 2.04
CA LEU A 75 3.45 16.28 2.05
C LEU A 75 3.39 17.39 0.99
N PRO A 76 4.44 18.23 0.79
CA PRO A 76 4.41 19.27 -0.24
C PRO A 76 4.10 18.72 -1.63
N VAL A 77 4.65 17.53 -1.96
CA VAL A 77 4.42 16.89 -3.25
C VAL A 77 2.96 16.43 -3.38
N TYR A 78 2.41 15.79 -2.37
CA TYR A 78 1.00 15.35 -2.40
C TYR A 78 0.02 16.52 -2.49
N VAL A 79 0.28 17.61 -1.75
CA VAL A 79 -0.51 18.85 -1.83
C VAL A 79 -0.42 19.46 -3.21
N ALA A 80 0.78 19.64 -3.76
CA ALA A 80 0.96 20.21 -5.09
C ALA A 80 0.23 19.40 -6.17
N VAL A 81 0.39 18.07 -6.16
CA VAL A 81 -0.27 17.19 -7.12
C VAL A 81 -1.79 17.22 -6.96
N LEU A 82 -2.32 17.27 -5.73
CA LEU A 82 -3.76 17.38 -5.50
C LEU A 82 -4.31 18.69 -6.05
N VAL A 83 -3.68 19.83 -5.73
CA VAL A 83 -4.10 21.15 -6.20
C VAL A 83 -4.09 21.20 -7.73
N ILE A 84 -3.05 20.69 -8.39
CA ILE A 84 -2.97 20.62 -9.85
C ILE A 84 -4.09 19.73 -10.41
N SER A 85 -4.34 18.57 -9.78
CA SER A 85 -5.37 17.63 -10.23
C SER A 85 -6.78 18.21 -10.11
N LEU A 86 -7.06 18.94 -9.02
CA LEU A 86 -8.34 19.60 -8.81
C LEU A 86 -8.53 20.81 -9.74
N ARG A 87 -7.47 21.58 -10.03
CA ARG A 87 -7.53 22.69 -11.00
C ARG A 87 -7.81 22.24 -12.43
N ARG A 88 -7.41 21.03 -12.80
CA ARG A 88 -7.67 20.43 -14.12
C ARG A 88 -9.04 19.75 -14.22
N SER A 89 -9.79 19.67 -13.12
CA SER A 89 -11.07 18.97 -13.05
C SER A 89 -12.16 19.93 -12.62
N ASP A 90 -13.11 20.21 -13.51
CA ASP A 90 -14.29 21.04 -13.20
C ASP A 90 -15.26 20.37 -12.21
N LYS A 91 -15.00 19.12 -11.82
CA LYS A 91 -15.83 18.37 -10.87
C LYS A 91 -15.52 18.77 -9.43
N ARG A 92 -16.50 19.40 -8.77
CA ARG A 92 -16.51 19.53 -7.31
C ARG A 92 -16.66 18.16 -6.65
N LEU A 93 -15.74 17.83 -5.75
CA LEU A 93 -15.79 16.57 -5.01
C LEU A 93 -16.73 16.73 -3.81
N PRO A 94 -17.72 15.82 -3.63
CA PRO A 94 -18.61 15.90 -2.48
C PRO A 94 -17.82 15.60 -1.21
N LEU A 95 -18.10 16.37 -0.16
CA LEU A 95 -17.41 16.29 1.15
C LEU A 95 -17.38 14.85 1.70
N LYS A 96 -18.45 14.08 1.47
CA LYS A 96 -18.54 12.66 1.81
C LYS A 96 -17.35 11.84 1.29
N TYR A 97 -16.96 11.99 0.02
CA TYR A 97 -15.84 11.21 -0.53
C TYR A 97 -14.49 11.71 -0.03
N ILE A 98 -14.38 13.02 0.26
CA ILE A 98 -13.18 13.59 0.87
C ILE A 98 -12.98 13.02 2.28
N MET A 99 -14.02 13.03 3.11
CA MET A 99 -13.98 12.48 4.47
C MET A 99 -13.71 10.97 4.45
N GLN A 100 -14.34 10.21 3.54
CA GLN A 100 -14.08 8.78 3.39
C GLN A 100 -12.64 8.51 2.95
N ALA A 101 -12.11 9.24 1.96
CA ALA A 101 -10.73 9.10 1.53
C ALA A 101 -9.74 9.48 2.64
N GLY A 102 -10.04 10.53 3.41
CA GLY A 102 -9.26 10.93 4.57
C GLY A 102 -9.24 9.85 5.65
N ALA A 103 -10.41 9.31 6.04
CA ALA A 103 -10.52 8.22 7.01
C ALA A 103 -9.74 6.96 6.58
N MET A 104 -9.85 6.59 5.29
CA MET A 104 -9.04 5.49 4.74
C MET A 104 -7.55 5.81 4.81
N GLY A 105 -7.16 7.07 4.57
CA GLY A 105 -5.78 7.52 4.70
C GLY A 105 -5.24 7.40 6.12
N VAL A 106 -6.00 7.87 7.11
CA VAL A 106 -5.63 7.73 8.53
C VAL A 106 -5.48 6.26 8.90
N MET A 107 -6.42 5.41 8.48
CA MET A 107 -6.36 3.98 8.75
C MET A 107 -5.13 3.30 8.13
N GLY A 108 -4.91 3.48 6.84
CA GLY A 108 -3.88 2.76 6.07
C GLY A 108 -2.49 3.38 6.12
N TYR A 109 -2.37 4.69 6.22
CA TYR A 109 -1.09 5.38 6.16
C TYR A 109 -0.62 5.97 7.50
N HIS A 110 -1.51 6.19 8.47
CA HIS A 110 -1.12 6.54 9.84
C HIS A 110 -1.16 5.30 10.74
N LEU A 111 -2.33 4.75 11.05
CA LEU A 111 -2.45 3.69 12.05
C LEU A 111 -1.69 2.41 11.65
N CYS A 112 -1.92 1.91 10.43
CA CYS A 112 -1.21 0.72 9.93
C CYS A 112 0.31 0.94 9.90
N THR A 113 0.78 2.07 9.35
CA THR A 113 2.23 2.38 9.27
C THR A 113 2.85 2.53 10.66
N TYR A 114 2.13 3.10 11.62
CA TYR A 114 2.64 3.28 12.98
C TYR A 114 2.88 1.95 13.68
N ILE A 115 1.89 1.05 13.65
CA ILE A 115 2.01 -0.31 14.20
C ILE A 115 3.12 -1.09 13.50
N ASP A 116 3.24 -0.91 12.18
CA ASP A 116 4.28 -1.53 11.37
C ASP A 116 5.70 -1.04 11.73
N PHE A 117 5.89 0.25 11.95
CA PHE A 117 7.17 0.82 12.39
C PHE A 117 7.54 0.35 13.81
N GLU A 118 6.57 0.30 14.72
CA GLU A 118 6.78 -0.27 16.06
C GLU A 118 7.13 -1.77 16.00
N GLY A 119 6.48 -2.53 15.12
CA GLY A 119 6.84 -3.93 14.89
C GLY A 119 8.26 -4.10 14.34
N LEU A 120 8.68 -3.22 13.42
CA LEU A 120 10.04 -3.21 12.85
C LEU A 120 11.15 -2.94 13.86
N LYS A 121 10.86 -2.38 15.05
CA LYS A 121 11.85 -2.32 16.13
C LYS A 121 12.17 -3.71 16.68
N LEU A 122 11.20 -4.62 16.63
CA LEU A 122 11.23 -5.89 17.36
C LEU A 122 11.65 -7.10 16.53
N ILE A 123 11.53 -7.04 15.21
CA ILE A 123 11.85 -8.15 14.29
C ILE A 123 12.69 -7.67 13.11
N THR A 124 13.22 -8.59 12.30
CA THR A 124 13.92 -8.30 11.03
C THR A 124 13.00 -7.66 9.97
N ALA A 125 13.59 -6.91 9.04
CA ALA A 125 12.89 -6.36 7.87
C ALA A 125 12.37 -7.47 6.94
N GLN A 126 13.10 -8.58 6.82
CA GLN A 126 12.66 -9.74 6.06
C GLN A 126 11.39 -10.38 6.66
N LEU A 127 11.37 -10.58 7.98
CA LEU A 127 10.20 -11.14 8.65
C LEU A 127 9.01 -10.16 8.61
N GLU A 128 9.21 -8.86 8.83
CA GLU A 128 8.15 -7.84 8.64
C GLU A 128 7.50 -8.00 7.29
N ARG A 129 8.33 -8.06 6.24
CA ARG A 129 7.82 -8.03 4.89
C ARG A 129 7.00 -9.26 4.58
N LEU A 130 7.47 -10.43 4.99
CA LEU A 130 6.77 -11.68 4.78
C LEU A 130 5.43 -11.69 5.53
N LEU A 131 5.41 -11.28 6.80
CA LEU A 131 4.21 -11.19 7.62
C LEU A 131 3.21 -10.18 7.05
N LEU A 132 3.65 -8.97 6.73
CA LEU A 132 2.79 -7.92 6.18
C LEU A 132 2.19 -8.37 4.85
N PHE A 133 2.97 -9.08 4.03
CA PHE A 133 2.53 -9.56 2.73
C PHE A 133 1.48 -10.68 2.81
N THR A 134 1.16 -11.20 4.00
CA THR A 134 0.01 -12.09 4.20
C THR A 134 -1.33 -11.33 4.18
N TYR A 135 -1.33 -9.99 4.12
CA TYR A 135 -2.54 -9.17 4.01
C TYR A 135 -3.58 -9.62 2.96
N PRO A 136 -3.22 -10.16 1.78
CA PRO A 136 -4.21 -10.61 0.80
C PRO A 136 -5.12 -11.70 1.35
N VAL A 137 -4.64 -12.52 2.31
CA VAL A 137 -5.46 -13.51 3.03
C VAL A 137 -6.55 -12.81 3.85
N PHE A 138 -6.21 -11.77 4.60
CA PHE A 138 -7.18 -11.00 5.37
C PHE A 138 -8.17 -10.26 4.46
N VAL A 139 -7.74 -9.78 3.30
CA VAL A 139 -8.64 -9.19 2.28
C VAL A 139 -9.73 -10.19 1.87
N VAL A 140 -9.39 -11.48 1.75
CA VAL A 140 -10.38 -12.55 1.44
C VAL A 140 -11.38 -12.72 2.56
N ILE A 141 -10.86 -12.88 3.78
CA ILE A 141 -11.65 -13.19 4.96
C ILE A 141 -12.65 -12.05 5.18
N PHE A 142 -12.19 -10.81 5.15
CA PHE A 142 -13.06 -9.64 5.26
C PHE A 142 -13.98 -9.47 4.05
N GLY A 143 -13.53 -9.82 2.85
CA GLY A 143 -14.40 -9.85 1.67
C GLY A 143 -15.55 -10.86 1.80
N ALA A 144 -15.31 -12.00 2.45
CA ALA A 144 -16.34 -13.00 2.73
C ALA A 144 -17.30 -12.51 3.81
N ILE A 145 -16.77 -11.93 4.90
CA ILE A 145 -17.54 -11.43 6.03
C ILE A 145 -18.42 -10.23 5.63
N PHE A 146 -17.86 -9.22 4.98
CA PHE A 146 -18.57 -7.96 4.71
C PHE A 146 -19.35 -7.93 3.40
N PHE A 147 -18.97 -8.76 2.41
CA PHE A 147 -19.59 -8.75 1.08
C PHE A 147 -20.19 -10.10 0.68
N GLY A 148 -20.20 -11.09 1.58
CA GLY A 148 -20.80 -12.40 1.32
C GLY A 148 -20.10 -13.20 0.22
N THR A 149 -18.85 -12.86 -0.11
CA THR A 149 -18.10 -13.58 -1.14
C THR A 149 -17.77 -14.99 -0.67
N LYS A 150 -17.95 -15.99 -1.54
CA LYS A 150 -17.68 -17.38 -1.19
C LYS A 150 -16.17 -17.66 -1.25
N ILE A 151 -15.60 -18.10 -0.14
CA ILE A 151 -14.22 -18.63 -0.12
C ILE A 151 -14.23 -19.99 -0.82
N THR A 152 -13.47 -20.10 -1.91
CA THR A 152 -13.37 -21.36 -2.66
C THR A 152 -12.43 -22.33 -1.95
N ARG A 153 -12.59 -23.65 -2.19
CA ARG A 153 -11.65 -24.68 -1.69
C ARG A 153 -10.19 -24.38 -2.06
N LEU A 154 -9.99 -23.87 -3.28
CA LEU A 154 -8.68 -23.44 -3.75
C LEU A 154 -8.15 -22.20 -3.01
N GLY A 155 -9.03 -21.29 -2.62
CA GLY A 155 -8.68 -20.15 -1.75
C GLY A 155 -8.23 -20.60 -0.37
N VAL A 156 -8.91 -21.59 0.22
CA VAL A 156 -8.47 -22.21 1.49
C VAL A 156 -7.10 -22.86 1.33
N LEU A 157 -6.88 -23.62 0.25
CA LEU A 157 -5.58 -24.23 -0.03
C LEU A 157 -4.46 -23.19 -0.17
N ALA A 158 -4.74 -22.05 -0.82
CA ALA A 158 -3.79 -20.97 -0.98
C ALA A 158 -3.42 -20.31 0.37
N ILE A 159 -4.40 -20.15 1.26
CA ILE A 159 -4.19 -19.68 2.64
C ILE A 159 -3.32 -20.66 3.42
N VAL A 160 -3.68 -21.95 3.41
CA VAL A 160 -2.89 -22.99 4.08
C VAL A 160 -1.46 -22.96 3.59
N LEU A 161 -1.24 -22.94 2.27
CA LEU A 161 0.10 -22.88 1.69
C LEU A 161 0.87 -21.63 2.13
N ALA A 162 0.22 -20.46 2.13
CA ALA A 162 0.84 -19.21 2.54
C ALA A 162 1.36 -19.26 4.00
N TYR A 163 0.54 -19.76 4.92
CA TYR A 163 0.89 -19.89 6.33
C TYR A 163 1.81 -21.09 6.63
N SER A 164 1.77 -22.16 5.84
CA SER A 164 2.75 -23.25 5.94
C SER A 164 4.16 -22.74 5.63
N GLY A 165 4.33 -21.92 4.58
CA GLY A 165 5.61 -21.29 4.28
C GLY A 165 6.11 -20.40 5.42
N LEU A 166 5.21 -19.63 6.04
CA LEU A 166 5.54 -18.81 7.19
C LEU A 166 5.92 -19.66 8.40
N GLY A 167 5.25 -20.80 8.61
CA GLY A 167 5.60 -21.78 9.63
C GLY A 167 7.00 -22.36 9.45
N ILE A 168 7.42 -22.63 8.20
CA ILE A 168 8.79 -23.10 7.90
C ILE A 168 9.82 -22.05 8.36
N VAL A 169 9.57 -20.77 8.07
CA VAL A 169 10.42 -19.67 8.51
C VAL A 169 10.51 -19.60 10.04
N PHE A 170 9.40 -19.72 10.75
CA PHE A 170 9.41 -19.67 12.22
C PHE A 170 10.09 -20.88 12.88
N ILE A 171 10.06 -22.06 12.25
CA ILE A 171 10.59 -23.31 12.84
C ILE A 171 12.11 -23.43 12.61
N GLY A 172 12.60 -23.04 11.43
CA GLY A 172 14.00 -23.29 11.05
C GLY A 172 14.68 -22.14 10.31
N GLY A 173 14.00 -21.00 10.14
CA GLY A 173 14.52 -19.83 9.47
C GLY A 173 15.34 -18.94 10.40
N ASP A 174 16.40 -18.32 9.87
CA ASP A 174 17.27 -17.43 10.64
C ASP A 174 16.74 -16.00 10.65
N ILE A 175 15.77 -15.65 9.79
CA ILE A 175 15.15 -14.32 9.80
C ILE A 175 14.17 -14.14 10.97
N ALA A 176 13.74 -15.23 11.63
CA ALA A 176 12.82 -15.22 12.77
C ALA A 176 13.49 -14.82 14.10
N VAL A 177 14.33 -13.78 14.04
CA VAL A 177 15.10 -13.24 15.17
C VAL A 177 14.78 -11.76 15.39
N GLY A 178 15.04 -11.28 16.60
CA GLY A 178 14.80 -9.88 16.97
C GLY A 178 14.71 -9.68 18.47
N VAL A 179 14.44 -8.44 18.89
CA VAL A 179 14.31 -8.06 20.30
C VAL A 179 13.14 -8.77 20.97
N ASN A 180 12.00 -8.88 20.28
CA ASN A 180 10.82 -9.59 20.77
C ASN A 180 9.98 -10.09 19.57
N VAL A 181 10.34 -11.28 19.08
CA VAL A 181 9.74 -11.84 17.87
C VAL A 181 8.23 -12.06 17.98
N PRO A 182 7.68 -12.62 19.08
CA PRO A 182 6.23 -12.80 19.21
C PRO A 182 5.46 -11.47 19.17
N LEU A 183 5.91 -10.46 19.92
CA LEU A 183 5.25 -9.15 19.95
C LEU A 183 5.37 -8.43 18.62
N GLY A 184 6.58 -8.40 18.02
CA GLY A 184 6.79 -7.80 16.70
C GLY A 184 5.94 -8.46 15.62
N SER A 185 5.86 -9.80 15.64
CA SER A 185 5.04 -10.55 14.69
C SER A 185 3.54 -10.23 14.88
N ALA A 186 3.07 -10.14 16.12
CA ALA A 186 1.69 -9.77 16.43
C ALA A 186 1.36 -8.35 15.94
N LEU A 187 2.28 -7.39 16.12
CA LEU A 187 2.12 -6.03 15.61
C LEU A 187 2.05 -6.02 14.08
N ILE A 188 2.96 -6.71 13.38
CA ILE A 188 2.95 -6.73 11.90
C ILE A 188 1.70 -7.45 11.35
N ILE A 189 1.24 -8.53 11.99
CA ILE A 189 -0.03 -9.17 11.62
C ILE A 189 -1.21 -8.22 11.88
N GLY A 190 -1.20 -7.47 12.98
CA GLY A 190 -2.17 -6.40 13.23
C GLY A 190 -2.15 -5.33 12.13
N ALA A 191 -0.96 -4.91 11.69
CA ALA A 191 -0.80 -4.01 10.55
C ALA A 191 -1.34 -4.63 9.26
N ALA A 192 -1.08 -5.91 8.98
CA ALA A 192 -1.61 -6.62 7.80
C ALA A 192 -3.14 -6.67 7.79
N ILE A 193 -3.77 -6.86 8.95
CA ILE A 193 -5.22 -6.82 9.13
C ILE A 193 -5.77 -5.43 8.80
N ILE A 194 -5.18 -4.37 9.37
CA ILE A 194 -5.60 -2.99 9.13
C ILE A 194 -5.38 -2.61 7.66
N PHE A 195 -4.27 -3.04 7.07
CA PHE A 195 -3.96 -2.81 5.67
C PHE A 195 -4.97 -3.51 4.75
N ALA A 196 -5.41 -4.73 5.09
CA ALA A 196 -6.43 -5.44 4.33
C ALA A 196 -7.78 -4.72 4.34
N LEU A 197 -8.22 -4.23 5.51
CA LEU A 197 -9.42 -3.39 5.64
C LEU A 197 -9.27 -2.09 4.86
N PHE A 198 -8.10 -1.46 4.94
CA PHE A 198 -7.77 -0.28 4.15
C PHE A 198 -7.95 -0.55 2.65
N GLN A 199 -7.37 -1.64 2.15
CA GLN A 199 -7.44 -1.99 0.73
C GLN A 199 -8.88 -2.23 0.26
N LEU A 200 -9.69 -2.95 1.03
CA LEU A 200 -11.11 -3.18 0.70
C LEU A 200 -11.91 -1.88 0.62
N GLY A 201 -11.71 -0.96 1.57
CA GLY A 201 -12.39 0.34 1.57
C GLY A 201 -11.90 1.26 0.44
N ALA A 202 -10.58 1.26 0.19
CA ALA A 202 -9.94 2.11 -0.80
C ALA A 202 -10.39 1.79 -2.23
N MET A 203 -10.56 0.51 -2.60
CA MET A 203 -10.92 0.11 -3.97
C MET A 203 -12.16 0.84 -4.51
N ARG A 204 -13.21 0.98 -3.69
CA ARG A 204 -14.45 1.68 -4.09
C ARG A 204 -14.24 3.18 -4.30
N LEU A 205 -13.44 3.81 -3.45
CA LEU A 205 -13.14 5.23 -3.51
C LEU A 205 -12.22 5.55 -4.68
N ILE A 206 -11.23 4.69 -4.96
CA ILE A 206 -10.34 4.79 -6.12
C ILE A 206 -11.16 4.76 -7.42
N GLY A 207 -12.16 3.89 -7.53
CA GLY A 207 -13.04 3.84 -8.70
C GLY A 207 -13.88 5.11 -8.92
N ARG A 208 -14.14 5.89 -7.86
CA ARG A 208 -14.94 7.14 -7.93
C ARG A 208 -14.09 8.40 -8.08
N LEU A 209 -12.96 8.46 -7.37
CA LEU A 209 -12.08 9.62 -7.29
C LEU A 209 -10.93 9.57 -8.30
N GLY A 210 -10.59 8.37 -8.79
CA GLY A 210 -9.32 8.10 -9.46
C GLY A 210 -8.21 7.82 -8.43
N SER A 211 -7.27 6.95 -8.81
CA SER A 211 -6.16 6.49 -7.95
C SER A 211 -5.30 7.64 -7.42
N GLN A 212 -4.98 8.60 -8.29
CA GLN A 212 -4.13 9.75 -7.94
C GLN A 212 -4.78 10.67 -6.90
N VAL A 213 -6.03 11.10 -7.14
CA VAL A 213 -6.74 12.00 -6.21
C VAL A 213 -6.98 11.32 -4.86
N PHE A 214 -7.42 10.05 -4.88
CA PHE A 214 -7.58 9.27 -3.65
C PHE A 214 -6.26 9.20 -2.87
N THR A 215 -5.15 8.87 -3.53
CA THR A 215 -3.84 8.74 -2.89
C THR A 215 -3.41 10.06 -2.25
N CYS A 216 -3.51 11.18 -2.97
CA CYS A 216 -3.14 12.47 -2.40
C CYS A 216 -4.02 12.84 -1.20
N MET A 217 -5.35 12.66 -1.28
CA MET A 217 -6.25 12.94 -0.16
C MET A 217 -5.94 12.07 1.07
N ALA A 218 -5.73 10.78 0.84
CA ALA A 218 -5.39 9.83 1.89
C ALA A 218 -4.05 10.18 2.57
N MET A 219 -3.03 10.50 1.77
CA MET A 219 -1.70 10.86 2.27
C MET A 219 -1.70 12.19 3.01
N ILE A 220 -2.40 13.22 2.51
CA ILE A 220 -2.52 14.50 3.19
C ILE A 220 -3.24 14.33 4.54
N SER A 221 -4.34 13.59 4.56
CA SER A 221 -5.06 13.32 5.81
C SER A 221 -4.20 12.57 6.82
N ALA A 222 -3.46 11.56 6.38
CA ALA A 222 -2.54 10.82 7.24
C ALA A 222 -1.38 11.69 7.73
N ALA A 223 -0.80 12.52 6.85
CA ALA A 223 0.25 13.46 7.24
C ALA A 223 -0.23 14.43 8.33
N THR A 224 -1.44 14.97 8.20
CA THR A 224 -2.03 15.84 9.22
C THR A 224 -2.16 15.13 10.57
N THR A 225 -2.68 13.90 10.59
CA THR A 225 -2.85 13.16 11.85
C THR A 225 -1.52 12.66 12.44
N ILE A 226 -0.54 12.32 11.60
CA ILE A 226 0.82 11.96 12.01
C ILE A 226 1.52 13.16 12.65
N VAL A 227 1.45 14.34 12.01
CA VAL A 227 2.05 15.57 12.56
C VAL A 227 1.38 15.95 13.87
N LEU A 228 0.05 15.84 13.97
CA LEU A 228 -0.65 16.08 15.22
C LEU A 228 -0.21 15.10 16.33
N HIS A 229 -0.14 13.80 16.01
CA HIS A 229 0.33 12.79 16.96
C HIS A 229 1.77 13.07 17.43
N PHE A 230 2.66 13.42 16.50
CA PHE A 230 4.03 13.81 16.80
C PHE A 230 4.10 15.03 17.72
N ILE A 231 3.33 16.08 17.45
CA ILE A 231 3.30 17.29 18.29
C ILE A 231 2.83 16.94 19.71
N VAL A 232 1.73 16.20 19.84
CA VAL A 232 1.18 15.81 21.15
C VAL A 232 2.18 14.98 21.95
N GLN A 233 2.79 13.98 21.31
CA GLN A 233 3.79 13.12 21.96
C GLN A 233 5.05 13.91 22.34
N SER A 234 5.60 14.70 21.41
CA SER A 234 6.82 15.48 21.65
C SER A 234 6.64 16.48 22.80
N VAL A 235 5.51 17.19 22.85
CA VAL A 235 5.21 18.14 23.93
C VAL A 235 5.16 17.43 25.28
N SER A 236 4.65 16.20 25.34
CA SER A 236 4.56 15.43 26.59
C SER A 236 5.91 14.90 27.10
N GLN A 237 6.93 14.82 26.24
CA GLN A 237 8.20 14.12 26.53
C GLN A 237 9.44 15.03 26.59
N GLY A 238 9.29 16.35 26.50
CA GLY A 238 10.43 17.30 26.55
C GLY A 238 10.42 18.39 25.48
N GLY A 239 9.42 18.39 24.60
CA GLY A 239 9.20 19.42 23.59
C GLY A 239 9.67 19.02 22.19
N ILE A 240 9.17 19.76 21.20
CA ILE A 240 9.44 19.50 19.77
C ILE A 240 10.93 19.67 19.44
N GLY A 241 11.62 20.61 20.09
CA GLY A 241 13.05 20.86 19.86
C GLY A 241 13.91 19.64 20.17
N GLN A 242 13.65 18.97 21.29
CA GLN A 242 14.37 17.75 21.68
C GLN A 242 14.01 16.57 20.77
N ALA A 243 12.74 16.42 20.39
CA ALA A 243 12.31 15.36 19.47
C ALA A 243 12.90 15.50 18.06
N LEU A 244 13.29 16.72 17.67
CA LEU A 244 13.97 17.02 16.40
C LEU A 244 15.48 17.18 16.55
N ASP A 245 16.06 17.01 17.75
CA ASP A 245 17.51 17.01 17.93
C ASP A 245 18.09 15.64 17.52
N LEU A 246 18.07 15.38 16.22
CA LEU A 246 18.42 14.11 15.61
C LEU A 246 19.66 14.27 14.73
N PRO A 247 20.51 13.23 14.63
CA PRO A 247 21.68 13.29 13.79
C PRO A 247 21.28 13.40 12.30
N PRO A 248 22.07 14.08 11.45
CA PRO A 248 21.74 14.32 10.04
C PRO A 248 21.39 13.05 9.23
N ARG A 249 21.95 11.90 9.64
CA ARG A 249 21.63 10.59 9.09
C ARG A 249 20.14 10.27 9.12
N ILE A 250 19.43 10.59 10.20
CA ILE A 250 17.98 10.28 10.32
C ILE A 250 17.17 11.12 9.34
N TYR A 251 17.52 12.39 9.15
CA TYR A 251 16.90 13.25 8.14
C TYR A 251 17.12 12.72 6.72
N LEU A 252 18.34 12.27 6.41
CA LEU A 252 18.65 11.65 5.12
C LEU A 252 17.81 10.40 4.90
N ILE A 253 17.74 9.50 5.89
CA ILE A 253 16.93 8.27 5.81
C ILE A 253 15.45 8.60 5.67
N ALA A 254 14.92 9.55 6.44
CA ALA A 254 13.54 10.01 6.32
C ALA A 254 13.25 10.57 4.92
N GLY A 255 14.18 11.33 4.34
CA GLY A 255 14.11 11.81 2.95
C GLY A 255 14.13 10.67 1.93
N MET A 256 14.96 9.64 2.14
CA MET A 256 14.98 8.44 1.30
C MET A 256 13.64 7.69 1.37
N ILE A 257 13.07 7.51 2.57
CA ILE A 257 11.76 6.88 2.74
C ILE A 257 10.67 7.71 2.06
N ALA A 258 10.69 9.03 2.23
CA ALA A 258 9.73 9.95 1.63
C ALA A 258 9.78 9.91 0.10
N PHE A 259 10.96 9.89 -0.50
CA PHE A 259 11.09 9.87 -1.95
C PHE A 259 10.95 8.46 -2.53
N PHE A 260 11.85 7.54 -2.17
CA PHE A 260 11.98 6.22 -2.78
C PHE A 260 10.92 5.23 -2.32
N SER A 261 10.35 5.38 -1.13
CA SER A 261 9.37 4.42 -0.60
C SER A 261 7.97 4.98 -0.39
N THR A 262 7.75 6.25 -0.75
CA THR A 262 6.46 6.92 -0.56
C THR A 262 6.00 7.62 -1.83
N VAL A 263 6.60 8.76 -2.17
CA VAL A 263 6.18 9.62 -3.29
C VAL A 263 6.33 8.88 -4.62
N LEU A 264 7.56 8.51 -4.98
CA LEU A 264 7.86 7.90 -6.28
C LEU A 264 7.04 6.62 -6.53
N PRO A 265 7.06 5.60 -5.64
CA PRO A 265 6.31 4.37 -5.88
C PRO A 265 4.80 4.59 -5.89
N SER A 266 4.27 5.52 -5.08
CA SER A 266 2.82 5.79 -5.07
C SER A 266 2.33 6.29 -6.43
N PHE A 267 3.07 7.19 -7.08
CA PHE A 267 2.69 7.70 -8.40
C PHE A 267 2.95 6.70 -9.53
N LEU A 268 4.06 5.95 -9.49
CA LEU A 268 4.30 4.85 -10.44
C LEU A 268 3.16 3.82 -10.39
N THR A 269 2.73 3.46 -9.18
CA THR A 269 1.60 2.55 -8.96
C THR A 269 0.29 3.14 -9.47
N ASN A 270 0.01 4.42 -9.16
CA ASN A 270 -1.21 5.10 -9.61
C ASN A 270 -1.31 5.17 -11.15
N ILE A 271 -0.22 5.50 -11.82
CA ILE A 271 -0.13 5.51 -13.29
C ILE A 271 -0.37 4.11 -13.85
N SER A 272 0.25 3.10 -13.25
CA SER A 272 0.12 1.71 -13.69
C SER A 272 -1.30 1.19 -13.52
N ILE A 273 -1.97 1.50 -12.40
CA ILE A 273 -3.38 1.15 -12.17
C ILE A 273 -4.25 1.74 -13.28
N GLY A 274 -4.02 3.01 -13.65
CA GLY A 274 -4.78 3.67 -14.71
C GLY A 274 -4.54 3.12 -16.13
N LYS A 275 -3.45 2.37 -16.35
CA LYS A 275 -3.06 1.86 -17.68
C LYS A 275 -3.29 0.37 -17.86
N ILE A 276 -2.94 -0.45 -16.87
CA ILE A 276 -3.01 -1.93 -16.93
C ILE A 276 -3.96 -2.54 -15.88
N GLY A 277 -4.64 -1.70 -15.10
CA GLY A 277 -5.61 -2.11 -14.09
C GLY A 277 -4.98 -2.56 -12.77
N ALA A 278 -5.77 -2.46 -11.68
CA ALA A 278 -5.34 -2.80 -10.33
C ALA A 278 -4.90 -4.27 -10.19
N GLN A 279 -5.53 -5.18 -10.93
CA GLN A 279 -5.22 -6.60 -10.91
C GLN A 279 -3.80 -6.90 -11.42
N SER A 280 -3.42 -6.33 -12.58
CA SER A 280 -2.07 -6.52 -13.13
C SER A 280 -1.00 -5.92 -12.20
N VAL A 281 -1.28 -4.76 -11.61
CA VAL A 281 -0.41 -4.12 -10.63
C VAL A 281 -0.25 -4.97 -9.38
N ALA A 282 -1.33 -5.60 -8.91
CA ALA A 282 -1.29 -6.48 -7.74
C ALA A 282 -0.41 -7.72 -8.00
N VAL A 283 -0.41 -8.29 -9.22
CA VAL A 283 0.54 -9.36 -9.58
C VAL A 283 1.99 -8.86 -9.56
N MET A 284 2.25 -7.66 -10.08
CA MET A 284 3.60 -7.07 -10.03
C MET A 284 4.06 -6.76 -8.60
N ALA A 285 3.13 -6.57 -7.66
CA ALA A 285 3.44 -6.39 -6.24
C ALA A 285 4.15 -7.59 -5.59
N MET A 286 4.06 -8.80 -6.19
CA MET A 286 4.80 -9.99 -5.75
C MET A 286 6.33 -9.82 -5.78
N LEU A 287 6.83 -8.87 -6.58
CA LEU A 287 8.26 -8.56 -6.64
C LEU A 287 8.75 -7.78 -5.41
N GLY A 288 7.84 -7.18 -4.64
CA GLY A 288 8.16 -6.40 -3.45
C GLY A 288 8.93 -7.20 -2.40
N PRO A 289 8.37 -8.31 -1.86
CA PRO A 289 9.06 -9.12 -0.86
C PRO A 289 10.46 -9.59 -1.28
N ILE A 290 10.62 -10.00 -2.53
CA ILE A 290 11.91 -10.43 -3.07
C ILE A 290 12.92 -9.27 -3.03
N ALA A 291 12.52 -8.07 -3.45
CA ALA A 291 13.38 -6.89 -3.40
C ALA A 291 13.76 -6.50 -1.96
N THR A 292 12.83 -6.59 -1.01
CA THR A 292 13.12 -6.34 0.41
C THR A 292 14.11 -7.36 0.97
N ILE A 293 13.96 -8.64 0.65
CA ILE A 293 14.87 -9.70 1.10
C ILE A 293 16.29 -9.43 0.61
N VAL A 294 16.45 -9.23 -0.70
CA VAL A 294 17.76 -8.94 -1.30
C VAL A 294 18.39 -7.70 -0.67
N ALA A 295 17.62 -6.64 -0.49
CA ALA A 295 18.12 -5.41 0.11
C ALA A 295 18.41 -5.55 1.61
N ALA A 296 17.63 -6.30 2.37
CA ALA A 296 17.88 -6.53 3.78
C ALA A 296 19.17 -7.34 4.00
N VAL A 297 19.42 -8.37 3.18
CA VAL A 297 20.66 -9.14 3.24
C VAL A 297 21.87 -8.26 2.88
N ILE A 298 21.79 -7.48 1.80
CA ILE A 298 22.94 -6.68 1.31
C ILE A 298 23.19 -5.44 2.17
N ILE A 299 22.14 -4.73 2.58
CA ILE A 299 22.25 -3.40 3.22
C ILE A 299 22.26 -3.51 4.74
N LEU A 300 21.42 -4.39 5.31
CA LEU A 300 21.32 -4.56 6.76
C LEU A 300 22.17 -5.71 7.30
N GLY A 301 22.66 -6.59 6.42
CA GLY A 301 23.38 -7.80 6.84
C GLY A 301 22.50 -8.77 7.60
N GLU A 302 21.18 -8.76 7.35
CA GLU A 302 20.29 -9.72 8.00
C GLU A 302 20.60 -11.15 7.53
N PRO A 303 20.50 -12.15 8.42
CA PRO A 303 20.79 -13.54 8.06
C PRO A 303 19.78 -14.03 7.01
N PHE A 304 20.18 -15.05 6.24
CA PHE A 304 19.28 -15.72 5.31
C PHE A 304 19.72 -17.17 5.13
N SER A 305 18.90 -18.08 5.64
CA SER A 305 19.12 -19.52 5.58
C SER A 305 18.39 -20.16 4.40
N LEU A 306 18.71 -21.42 4.12
CA LEU A 306 17.97 -22.19 3.13
C LEU A 306 16.48 -22.32 3.51
N TRP A 307 16.17 -22.43 4.80
CA TRP A 307 14.80 -22.51 5.31
C TRP A 307 14.05 -21.20 5.14
N ASP A 308 14.73 -20.06 5.27
CA ASP A 308 14.15 -18.75 4.95
C ASP A 308 13.74 -18.66 3.48
N GLY A 309 14.61 -19.15 2.58
CA GLY A 309 14.33 -19.24 1.15
C GLY A 309 13.15 -20.15 0.82
N VAL A 310 13.12 -21.37 1.37
CA VAL A 310 12.03 -22.33 1.16
C VAL A 310 10.71 -21.79 1.72
N GLY A 311 10.71 -21.31 2.96
CA GLY A 311 9.52 -20.76 3.61
C GLY A 311 8.95 -19.56 2.87
N THR A 312 9.82 -18.60 2.50
CA THR A 312 9.45 -17.44 1.67
C THR A 312 8.85 -17.88 0.35
N PHE A 313 9.50 -18.80 -0.37
CA PHE A 313 9.03 -19.29 -1.66
C PHE A 313 7.62 -19.90 -1.55
N VAL A 314 7.41 -20.79 -0.56
CA VAL A 314 6.11 -21.41 -0.30
C VAL A 314 5.05 -20.36 0.03
N THR A 315 5.38 -19.36 0.85
CA THR A 315 4.47 -18.27 1.20
C THR A 315 4.07 -17.45 -0.02
N LEU A 316 5.03 -17.02 -0.83
CA LEU A 316 4.79 -16.25 -2.05
C LEU A 316 4.01 -17.05 -3.09
N CYS A 317 4.26 -18.36 -3.22
CA CYS A 317 3.47 -19.24 -4.08
C CYS A 317 2.02 -19.33 -3.61
N GLY A 318 1.76 -19.46 -2.31
CA GLY A 318 0.40 -19.46 -1.75
C GLY A 318 -0.34 -18.17 -2.08
N ILE A 319 0.27 -17.02 -1.79
CA ILE A 319 -0.32 -15.70 -2.05
C ILE A 319 -0.50 -15.46 -3.56
N GLY A 320 0.51 -15.77 -4.37
CA GLY A 320 0.47 -15.61 -5.82
C GLY A 320 -0.58 -16.49 -6.48
N PHE A 321 -0.68 -17.75 -6.07
CA PHE A 321 -1.72 -18.68 -6.52
C PHE A 321 -3.12 -18.16 -6.21
N TYR A 322 -3.31 -17.61 -5.00
CA TYR A 322 -4.57 -16.98 -4.63
C TYR A 322 -4.92 -15.80 -5.54
N MET A 323 -3.97 -14.88 -5.73
CA MET A 323 -4.18 -13.67 -6.51
C MET A 323 -4.46 -13.97 -7.98
N TRP A 324 -3.81 -15.00 -8.53
CA TRP A 324 -4.06 -15.48 -9.89
C TRP A 324 -5.45 -16.09 -10.08
N GLN A 325 -6.01 -16.77 -9.08
CA GLN A 325 -7.36 -17.32 -9.17
C GLN A 325 -8.43 -16.23 -9.11
N ASN A 326 -8.27 -15.29 -8.20
CA ASN A 326 -9.20 -14.17 -8.09
C ASN A 326 -9.17 -13.28 -9.34
N ALA A 327 -8.00 -13.15 -9.95
CA ALA A 327 -7.82 -12.50 -11.24
C ALA A 327 -8.70 -13.11 -12.37
N ARG A 328 -9.10 -14.38 -12.27
CA ARG A 328 -9.93 -15.06 -13.28
C ARG A 328 -11.44 -14.92 -13.05
N LYS A 329 -11.87 -14.38 -11.92
CA LYS A 329 -13.29 -14.11 -11.63
C LYS A 329 -13.51 -12.60 -11.61
N PRO A 330 -14.27 -12.02 -12.56
CA PRO A 330 -14.56 -10.59 -12.51
C PRO A 330 -15.21 -10.26 -11.16
N GLN A 331 -14.58 -9.36 -10.40
CA GLN A 331 -15.21 -8.78 -9.22
C GLN A 331 -16.44 -8.02 -9.71
N MET A 332 -17.62 -8.64 -9.59
CA MET A 332 -18.89 -7.94 -9.76
C MET A 332 -19.04 -6.96 -8.59
N VAL A 333 -18.42 -5.79 -8.73
CA VAL A 333 -18.87 -4.62 -7.99
C VAL A 333 -20.20 -4.27 -8.63
N SER A 334 -21.31 -4.71 -8.02
CA SER A 334 -22.65 -4.32 -8.46
C SER A 334 -22.65 -2.81 -8.65
N PRO A 335 -23.08 -2.30 -9.82
CA PRO A 335 -23.18 -0.87 -10.02
C PRO A 335 -24.07 -0.31 -8.91
N VAL A 336 -23.54 0.65 -8.17
CA VAL A 336 -24.32 1.34 -7.15
C VAL A 336 -25.46 2.02 -7.89
N LYS A 337 -26.70 1.56 -7.62
CA LYS A 337 -27.91 2.18 -8.15
C LYS A 337 -27.81 3.69 -7.88
N PRO A 338 -28.05 4.55 -8.89
CA PRO A 338 -28.15 5.98 -8.63
C PRO A 338 -29.19 6.19 -7.53
N ASN A 339 -28.85 7.03 -6.55
CA ASN A 339 -29.75 7.38 -5.46
C ASN A 339 -31.01 7.98 -6.08
N SER A 340 -32.16 7.30 -5.97
CA SER A 340 -33.45 7.77 -6.49
C SER A 340 -34.06 8.90 -5.67
N ASP A 341 -33.39 9.35 -4.60
CA ASP A 341 -33.86 10.46 -3.77
C ASP A 341 -33.37 11.79 -4.31
N LYS A 342 -33.90 12.17 -5.49
CA LYS A 342 -34.18 13.55 -5.92
C LYS A 342 -35.25 13.47 -7.02
N ALA A 343 -36.49 13.24 -6.60
CA ALA A 343 -37.68 13.69 -7.32
C ALA A 343 -38.17 14.96 -6.64
#